data_AF-A0A6P6J714-F1
#
_entry.id   AF-A0A6P6J714-F1
#
_cell.length_a   1.000
_cell.length_b   1.000
_cell.length_c   1.000
_cell.angle_alpha   90.00
_cell.angle_beta   90.00
_cell.angle_gamma   90.00
#
_symmetry.space_group_name_H-M   'P 1'
#
loop_
_entity.id
_entity.type
_entity.pdbx_description
1 polymer ?
#
loop_
_entity_poly.entity_id
_entity_poly.type
_entity_poly.pdbx_seq_one_letter_code
_entity_poly.pdbx_strand_id
1 'polypeptide(L)'
;MVVRELTFVVCFWTVCTAGHEFFSSTDQIAQLVEKKKDLLMSFSQYIDAEEKNVEAMKSVYLDLLLSYSNPVDPEEITRDPVAAYKLLRQLRNELIHIIKHIQPSFHQCNEYQDELELLEIPQLKDLDGAASGLIRLQEIYKLYPEDIMKEMLLSADEAFHVGLVAYNEDKFQHAFLWFWYSLDKLTEYSTTTEKELLLYVISSAYHFGSLPVAIYFNKQLLNLDPTDYEIRDQLNRLLRFQRKSNPDIFTLNKESRSYEKLCRGELDKRTFKRQRALSCRYSTGGGNPRLMYPPVKEEVEWDEPPIIRYHDIISDREIEILKNISRPLMNDVEIGGATVFPDIGVATRPKKGSAVFWYNLHKNGELDLNTRHAGCPVLVGNKWVANKWIHEFGQEFKRPCSLSEWE
;
A
#
# COMPACT_ATOMS: atom_id res chain seq x y z
N MET A 1 -50.60 -37.29 7.84
CA MET A 1 -50.03 -36.22 8.69
C MET A 1 -48.56 -36.54 8.90
N VAL A 2 -47.70 -36.04 8.02
CA VAL A 2 -46.23 -36.11 8.15
C VAL A 2 -45.75 -34.71 7.79
N VAL A 3 -45.39 -33.97 8.83
CA VAL A 3 -44.98 -32.57 8.76
C VAL A 3 -43.56 -32.55 8.19
N ARG A 4 -43.38 -31.90 7.02
CA ARG A 4 -42.07 -31.52 6.50
C ARG A 4 -41.72 -30.18 7.14
N GLU A 5 -40.85 -30.19 8.13
CA GLU A 5 -40.21 -28.95 8.58
C GLU A 5 -39.18 -28.50 7.55
N LEU A 6 -39.45 -27.38 6.89
CA LEU A 6 -38.44 -26.59 6.19
C LEU A 6 -37.68 -25.79 7.23
N THR A 7 -36.49 -26.24 7.62
CA THR A 7 -35.54 -25.41 8.34
C THR A 7 -34.87 -24.45 7.36
N PHE A 8 -35.36 -23.20 7.33
CA PHE A 8 -34.65 -22.10 6.70
C PHE A 8 -33.41 -21.77 7.56
N VAL A 9 -32.24 -22.21 7.12
CA VAL A 9 -30.97 -21.67 7.62
C VAL A 9 -30.81 -20.28 7.02
N VAL A 10 -31.23 -19.27 7.77
CA VAL A 10 -30.88 -17.87 7.50
C VAL A 10 -29.39 -17.74 7.77
N CYS A 11 -28.56 -17.91 6.74
CA CYS A 11 -27.19 -17.42 6.77
C CYS A 11 -27.27 -15.90 6.93
N PHE A 12 -27.04 -15.40 8.15
CA PHE A 12 -26.57 -14.04 8.33
C PHE A 12 -25.25 -13.91 7.58
N TRP A 13 -25.33 -13.47 6.33
CA TRP A 13 -24.23 -12.77 5.70
C TRP A 13 -24.10 -11.48 6.49
N THR A 14 -23.31 -11.50 7.56
CA THR A 14 -22.53 -10.31 7.90
C THR A 14 -21.68 -10.04 6.67
N VAL A 15 -22.20 -9.21 5.77
CA VAL A 15 -21.37 -8.41 4.90
C VAL A 15 -20.51 -7.62 5.88
N CYS A 16 -19.33 -8.15 6.19
CA CYS A 16 -18.25 -7.28 6.62
C CYS A 16 -18.08 -6.32 5.45
N THR A 17 -18.62 -5.12 5.58
CA THR A 17 -18.06 -3.97 4.90
C THR A 17 -16.66 -3.83 5.48
N ALA A 18 -15.71 -4.60 4.96
CA ALA A 18 -14.31 -4.26 5.10
C ALA A 18 -14.24 -2.83 4.57
N GLY A 19 -13.97 -1.87 5.45
CA GLY A 19 -13.79 -0.49 5.02
C GLY A 19 -12.78 -0.50 3.87
N HIS A 20 -13.00 0.31 2.85
CA HIS A 20 -12.08 0.39 1.72
C HIS A 20 -10.64 0.57 2.25
N GLU A 21 -9.74 -0.36 1.89
CA GLU A 21 -8.33 -0.41 2.29
C GLU A 21 -7.49 -0.26 1.03
N PHE A 22 -6.94 0.94 0.82
CA PHE A 22 -6.30 1.32 -0.44
C PHE A 22 -4.96 0.60 -0.69
N PHE A 23 -4.23 0.25 0.37
CA PHE A 23 -2.91 -0.38 0.28
C PHE A 23 -2.95 -1.85 -0.18
N SER A 24 -4.15 -2.47 -0.19
CA SER A 24 -4.33 -3.87 -0.58
C SER A 24 -4.54 -4.06 -2.10
N SER A 25 -4.79 -2.97 -2.85
CA SER A 25 -5.13 -3.00 -4.27
C SER A 25 -4.40 -1.93 -5.07
N THR A 26 -3.56 -2.35 -6.01
CA THR A 26 -2.87 -1.47 -6.95
C THR A 26 -3.84 -0.71 -7.86
N ASP A 27 -4.99 -1.31 -8.16
CA ASP A 27 -6.01 -0.69 -9.03
C ASP A 27 -6.66 0.53 -8.35
N GLN A 28 -6.91 0.43 -7.05
CA GLN A 28 -7.48 1.55 -6.29
C GLN A 28 -6.50 2.72 -6.20
N ILE A 29 -5.22 2.44 -5.99
CA ILE A 29 -4.16 3.47 -6.00
C ILE A 29 -4.04 4.12 -7.38
N ALA A 30 -4.10 3.34 -8.46
CA ALA A 30 -4.05 3.89 -9.82
C ALA A 30 -5.24 4.82 -10.11
N GLN A 31 -6.45 4.41 -9.72
CA GLN A 31 -7.65 5.26 -9.84
C GLN A 31 -7.53 6.56 -9.03
N LEU A 32 -6.93 6.52 -7.83
CA LEU A 32 -6.68 7.72 -7.03
C LEU A 32 -5.71 8.69 -7.72
N VAL A 33 -4.70 8.18 -8.42
CA VAL A 33 -3.76 9.02 -9.18
C VAL A 33 -4.46 9.74 -10.32
N GLU A 34 -5.36 9.06 -11.04
CA GLU A 34 -6.17 9.68 -12.09
C GLU A 34 -7.11 10.76 -11.51
N LYS A 35 -7.86 10.43 -10.45
CA LYS A 35 -8.73 11.39 -9.76
C LYS A 35 -7.96 12.61 -9.23
N LYS A 36 -6.75 12.42 -8.70
CA LYS A 36 -5.87 13.51 -8.26
C LYS A 36 -5.53 14.45 -9.42
N LYS A 37 -5.24 13.91 -10.60
CA LYS A 37 -4.92 14.71 -11.79
C LYS A 37 -6.12 15.55 -12.21
N ASP A 38 -7.31 14.95 -12.21
CA ASP A 38 -8.56 15.65 -12.55
C ASP A 38 -8.83 16.77 -11.55
N LEU A 39 -8.70 16.50 -10.24
CA LEU A 39 -8.84 17.49 -9.18
C LEU A 39 -7.86 18.66 -9.32
N LEU A 40 -6.58 18.38 -9.65
CA LEU A 40 -5.57 19.42 -9.85
C LEU A 40 -5.89 20.30 -11.06
N MET A 41 -6.42 19.71 -12.13
CA MET A 41 -6.83 20.45 -13.32
C MET A 41 -8.04 21.34 -13.03
N SER A 42 -9.06 20.81 -12.35
CA SER A 42 -10.19 21.60 -11.86
C SER A 42 -9.68 22.73 -10.94
N PHE A 43 -8.65 22.46 -10.11
CA PHE A 43 -8.21 23.42 -9.08
C PHE A 43 -7.48 24.58 -9.72
N SER A 44 -6.70 24.31 -10.77
CA SER A 44 -6.14 25.33 -11.63
C SER A 44 -7.22 26.20 -12.27
N GLN A 45 -8.30 25.61 -12.78
CA GLN A 45 -9.39 26.38 -13.39
C GLN A 45 -10.13 27.25 -12.36
N TYR A 46 -10.28 26.75 -11.14
CA TYR A 46 -10.84 27.51 -10.03
C TYR A 46 -9.96 28.72 -9.67
N ILE A 47 -8.64 28.53 -9.58
CA ILE A 47 -7.69 29.63 -9.35
C ILE A 47 -7.82 30.69 -10.45
N ASP A 48 -7.84 30.29 -11.72
CA ASP A 48 -7.97 31.22 -12.85
C ASP A 48 -9.31 31.99 -12.83
N ALA A 49 -10.39 31.34 -12.39
CA ALA A 49 -11.71 31.97 -12.27
C ALA A 49 -11.74 32.98 -11.11
N GLU A 50 -11.18 32.62 -9.96
CA GLU A 50 -11.10 33.50 -8.80
C GLU A 50 -10.16 34.68 -9.02
N GLU A 51 -9.02 34.51 -9.71
CA GLU A 51 -8.15 35.63 -10.08
C GLU A 51 -8.89 36.67 -10.93
N LYS A 52 -9.70 36.23 -11.91
CA LYS A 52 -10.55 37.13 -12.71
C LYS A 52 -11.64 37.79 -11.89
N ASN A 53 -12.28 37.06 -10.97
CA ASN A 53 -13.27 37.62 -10.06
C ASN A 53 -12.65 38.71 -9.17
N VAL A 54 -11.48 38.45 -8.60
CA VAL A 54 -10.73 39.42 -7.78
C VAL A 54 -10.31 40.64 -8.61
N GLU A 55 -9.87 40.45 -9.86
CA GLU A 55 -9.55 41.57 -10.76
C GLU A 55 -10.79 42.44 -11.05
N ALA A 56 -11.95 41.82 -11.29
CA ALA A 56 -13.22 42.53 -11.45
C ALA A 56 -13.68 43.24 -10.16
N MET A 57 -13.47 42.64 -8.99
CA MET A 57 -13.77 43.31 -7.71
C MET A 57 -12.86 44.52 -7.50
N LYS A 58 -11.58 44.42 -7.86
CA LYS A 58 -10.63 45.54 -7.78
C LYS A 58 -11.03 46.70 -8.68
N SER A 59 -11.51 46.45 -9.90
CA SER A 59 -11.97 47.52 -10.80
C SER A 59 -13.23 48.23 -10.27
N VAL A 60 -14.20 47.48 -9.76
CA VAL A 60 -15.41 48.05 -9.12
C VAL A 60 -15.05 48.89 -7.89
N TYR A 61 -14.10 48.43 -7.07
CA TYR A 61 -13.62 49.19 -5.91
C TYR A 61 -12.97 50.52 -6.32
N LEU A 62 -12.17 50.54 -7.40
CA LEU A 62 -11.57 51.77 -7.91
C LEU A 62 -12.63 52.76 -8.42
N ASP A 63 -13.66 52.28 -9.13
CA ASP A 63 -14.78 53.12 -9.58
C ASP A 63 -15.56 53.74 -8.39
N LEU A 64 -15.76 52.97 -7.32
CA LEU A 64 -16.41 53.45 -6.09
C LEU A 64 -15.55 54.47 -5.33
N LEU A 65 -14.23 54.29 -5.28
CA LEU A 65 -13.32 55.28 -4.69
C LEU A 65 -13.36 56.62 -5.44
N LEU A 66 -13.43 56.57 -6.77
CA LEU A 66 -13.57 57.77 -7.60
C LEU A 66 -14.92 58.48 -7.34
N SER A 67 -16.01 57.74 -7.12
CA SER A 67 -17.32 58.33 -6.78
C SER A 67 -17.36 58.92 -5.36
N TYR A 68 -16.60 58.35 -4.41
CA TYR A 68 -16.54 58.80 -3.01
C TYR A 68 -15.74 60.09 -2.78
N SER A 69 -15.00 60.56 -3.79
CA SER A 69 -14.09 61.72 -3.70
C SER A 69 -14.78 63.08 -3.45
N ASN A 70 -16.11 63.12 -3.45
CA ASN A 70 -16.90 64.31 -3.08
C ASN A 70 -17.70 64.01 -1.79
N PRO A 71 -17.13 64.24 -0.60
CA PRO A 71 -17.86 64.04 0.65
C PRO A 71 -18.89 65.16 0.77
N VAL A 72 -20.16 64.83 0.63
CA VAL A 72 -21.28 65.74 0.89
C VAL A 72 -21.92 65.34 2.21
N ASP A 73 -22.15 66.33 3.09
CA ASP A 73 -22.64 66.12 4.45
C ASP A 73 -24.04 65.48 4.46
N PRO A 74 -24.22 64.29 5.09
CA PRO A 74 -25.50 63.56 5.11
C PRO A 74 -26.67 64.37 5.70
N GLU A 75 -26.39 65.29 6.62
CA GLU A 75 -27.40 66.13 7.28
C GLU A 75 -27.91 67.28 6.39
N GLU A 76 -27.17 67.65 5.35
CA GLU A 76 -27.53 68.74 4.42
C GLU A 76 -28.44 68.24 3.28
N ILE A 77 -28.21 67.00 2.80
CA ILE A 77 -28.96 66.35 1.71
C ILE A 77 -30.36 65.89 2.13
N THR A 78 -30.55 65.48 3.39
CA THR A 78 -31.83 64.96 3.89
C THR A 78 -32.93 66.01 3.99
N ARG A 79 -32.60 67.30 3.82
CA ARG A 79 -33.55 68.42 3.76
C ARG A 79 -34.20 68.58 2.37
N ASP A 80 -33.58 68.07 1.30
CA ASP A 80 -34.12 68.08 -0.07
C ASP A 80 -34.55 66.66 -0.48
N PRO A 81 -35.87 66.39 -0.65
CA PRO A 81 -36.36 65.07 -1.04
C PRO A 81 -35.85 64.60 -2.41
N VAL A 82 -35.46 65.51 -3.31
CA VAL A 82 -34.88 65.16 -4.63
C VAL A 82 -33.43 64.69 -4.47
N ALA A 83 -32.64 65.38 -3.65
CA ALA A 83 -31.27 64.99 -3.35
C ALA A 83 -31.21 63.66 -2.58
N ALA A 84 -32.12 63.46 -1.61
CA ALA A 84 -32.27 62.18 -0.90
C ALA A 84 -32.61 61.01 -1.85
N TYR A 85 -33.53 61.21 -2.80
CA TYR A 85 -33.84 60.19 -3.82
C TYR A 85 -32.64 59.87 -4.71
N LYS A 86 -31.89 60.88 -5.16
CA LYS A 86 -30.69 60.67 -5.99
C LYS A 86 -29.63 59.86 -5.24
N LEU A 87 -29.37 60.19 -3.98
CA LEU A 87 -28.42 59.47 -3.13
C LEU A 87 -28.86 58.02 -2.91
N LEU A 88 -30.12 57.79 -2.54
CA LEU A 88 -30.66 56.43 -2.36
C LEU A 88 -30.57 55.59 -3.63
N ARG A 89 -30.86 56.20 -4.79
CA ARG A 89 -30.75 55.52 -6.09
C ARG A 89 -29.30 55.18 -6.42
N GLN A 90 -28.36 56.09 -6.15
CA GLN A 90 -26.93 55.86 -6.36
C GLN A 90 -26.42 54.74 -5.45
N LEU A 91 -26.63 54.85 -4.13
CA LEU A 91 -26.23 53.83 -3.15
C LEU A 91 -26.83 52.46 -3.46
N ARG A 92 -28.11 52.39 -3.85
CA ARG A 92 -28.75 51.13 -4.23
C ARG A 92 -28.04 50.50 -5.43
N ASN A 93 -27.74 51.28 -6.47
CA ASN A 93 -27.11 50.77 -7.67
C ASN A 93 -25.67 50.31 -7.40
N GLU A 94 -24.91 51.07 -6.62
CA GLU A 94 -23.54 50.72 -6.18
C GLU A 94 -23.53 49.43 -5.36
N LEU A 95 -24.42 49.30 -4.36
CA LEU A 95 -24.53 48.10 -3.53
C LEU A 95 -24.96 46.86 -4.32
N ILE A 96 -25.90 46.98 -5.26
CA ILE A 96 -26.29 45.88 -6.16
C ILE A 96 -25.09 45.44 -7.02
N HIS A 97 -24.30 46.39 -7.51
CA HIS A 97 -23.11 46.08 -8.31
C HIS A 97 -22.08 45.30 -7.49
N ILE A 98 -21.82 45.72 -6.25
CA ILE A 98 -20.93 45.00 -5.32
C ILE A 98 -21.42 43.58 -5.07
N ILE A 99 -22.70 43.42 -4.69
CA ILE A 99 -23.30 42.11 -4.40
C ILE A 99 -23.19 41.19 -5.62
N LYS A 100 -23.46 41.72 -6.83
CA LYS A 100 -23.39 40.93 -8.07
C LYS A 100 -22.00 40.38 -8.37
N HIS A 101 -20.93 41.08 -7.98
CA HIS A 101 -19.55 40.62 -8.19
C HIS A 101 -19.08 39.66 -7.09
N ILE A 102 -19.64 39.75 -5.88
CA ILE A 102 -19.30 38.86 -4.75
C ILE A 102 -20.03 37.50 -4.83
N GLN A 103 -21.26 37.48 -5.34
CA GLN A 103 -22.13 36.30 -5.34
C GLN A 103 -21.59 35.08 -6.15
N PRO A 104 -20.89 35.25 -7.29
CA PRO A 104 -20.31 34.14 -8.06
C PRO A 104 -19.27 33.33 -7.28
N SER A 105 -18.38 33.99 -6.52
CA SER A 105 -17.34 33.31 -5.72
C SER A 105 -17.92 32.36 -4.67
N PHE A 106 -19.08 32.69 -4.09
CA PHE A 106 -19.76 31.79 -3.15
C PHE A 106 -20.36 30.56 -3.83
N HIS A 107 -20.93 30.72 -5.04
CA HIS A 107 -21.51 29.58 -5.77
C HIS A 107 -20.45 28.61 -6.28
N GLN A 108 -19.33 29.15 -6.78
CA GLN A 108 -18.24 28.35 -7.34
C GLN A 108 -17.48 27.58 -6.25
N CYS A 109 -17.41 28.12 -5.03
CA CYS A 109 -16.86 27.42 -3.87
C CYS A 109 -17.71 26.21 -3.45
N ASN A 110 -19.05 26.30 -3.54
CA ASN A 110 -19.94 25.19 -3.19
C ASN A 110 -19.84 24.01 -4.18
N GLU A 111 -19.77 24.29 -5.48
CA GLU A 111 -19.60 23.25 -6.51
C GLU A 111 -18.28 22.49 -6.34
N TYR A 112 -17.23 23.22 -5.96
CA TYR A 112 -15.91 22.67 -5.65
C TYR A 112 -15.92 21.79 -4.39
N GLN A 113 -16.70 22.18 -3.39
CA GLN A 113 -16.84 21.46 -2.14
C GLN A 113 -17.59 20.13 -2.34
N ASP A 114 -18.63 20.12 -3.18
CA ASP A 114 -19.35 18.89 -3.55
C ASP A 114 -18.43 17.87 -4.26
N GLU A 115 -17.54 18.33 -5.15
CA GLU A 115 -16.56 17.47 -5.84
C GLU A 115 -15.51 16.88 -4.89
N LEU A 116 -15.10 17.63 -3.85
CA LEU A 116 -14.20 17.18 -2.80
C LEU A 116 -14.83 16.16 -1.84
N GLU A 117 -16.12 16.30 -1.54
CA GLU A 117 -16.85 15.34 -0.68
C GLU A 117 -17.02 13.96 -1.34
N LEU A 118 -17.01 13.90 -2.68
CA LEU A 118 -17.05 12.67 -3.46
C LEU A 118 -15.68 11.98 -3.60
N LEU A 119 -14.59 12.64 -3.22
CA LEU A 119 -13.25 12.10 -3.30
C LEU A 119 -12.94 11.23 -2.07
N GLU A 120 -12.78 9.93 -2.25
CA GLU A 120 -12.35 9.03 -1.18
C GLU A 120 -10.85 9.24 -0.87
N ILE A 121 -10.55 10.12 0.08
CA ILE A 121 -9.17 10.41 0.50
C ILE A 121 -8.64 9.25 1.36
N PRO A 122 -7.43 8.72 1.07
CA PRO A 122 -6.78 7.72 1.91
C PRO A 122 -6.65 8.19 3.35
N GLN A 123 -6.94 7.30 4.29
CA GLN A 123 -6.87 7.59 5.72
C GLN A 123 -5.49 7.24 6.28
N LEU A 124 -5.20 7.67 7.51
CA LEU A 124 -3.92 7.35 8.17
C LEU A 124 -3.67 5.84 8.25
N LYS A 125 -4.73 5.04 8.49
CA LYS A 125 -4.67 3.56 8.47
C LYS A 125 -4.17 2.98 7.13
N ASP A 126 -4.42 3.66 6.01
CA ASP A 126 -3.98 3.21 4.69
C ASP A 126 -2.48 3.46 4.51
N LEU A 127 -1.96 4.54 5.10
CA LEU A 127 -0.53 4.83 5.19
C LEU A 127 0.17 3.84 6.13
N ASP A 128 -0.41 3.57 7.30
CA ASP A 128 0.10 2.56 8.23
C ASP A 128 0.19 1.18 7.55
N GLY A 129 -0.87 0.78 6.84
CA GLY A 129 -0.90 -0.48 6.08
C GLY A 129 0.17 -0.54 4.98
N ALA A 130 0.42 0.57 4.29
CA ALA A 130 1.49 0.67 3.30
C ALA A 130 2.88 0.55 3.95
N ALA A 131 3.11 1.21 5.08
CA ALA A 131 4.33 1.12 5.87
C ALA A 131 4.57 -0.31 6.39
N SER A 132 3.55 -0.97 6.94
CA SER A 132 3.59 -2.39 7.32
C SER A 132 3.96 -3.28 6.13
N GLY A 133 3.49 -2.93 4.92
CA GLY A 133 3.89 -3.57 3.67
C GLY A 133 5.40 -3.48 3.39
N LEU A 134 5.99 -2.29 3.53
CA LEU A 134 7.45 -2.08 3.38
C LEU A 134 8.25 -2.88 4.41
N ILE A 135 7.82 -2.84 5.68
CA ILE A 135 8.48 -3.58 6.77
C ILE A 135 8.41 -5.08 6.50
N ARG A 136 7.29 -5.58 5.98
CA ARG A 136 7.14 -7.00 5.60
C ARG A 136 8.10 -7.40 4.46
N LEU A 137 8.34 -6.52 3.49
CA LEU A 137 9.37 -6.76 2.46
C LEU A 137 10.75 -6.86 3.08
N GLN A 138 11.05 -5.95 4.01
CA GLN A 138 12.30 -5.91 4.75
C GLN A 138 12.56 -7.22 5.50
N GLU A 139 11.55 -7.74 6.20
CA GLU A 139 11.62 -9.00 6.95
C GLU A 139 11.82 -10.22 6.04
N ILE A 140 11.04 -10.30 4.96
CA ILE A 140 11.05 -11.48 4.08
C ILE A 140 12.36 -11.56 3.30
N TYR A 141 12.84 -10.43 2.79
CA TYR A 141 14.01 -10.39 1.91
C TYR A 141 15.30 -9.95 2.59
N LYS A 142 15.25 -9.66 3.90
CA LYS A 142 16.40 -9.19 4.71
C LYS A 142 17.06 -7.94 4.11
N LEU A 143 16.23 -6.97 3.74
CA LEU A 143 16.66 -5.73 3.11
C LEU A 143 17.00 -4.67 4.17
N TYR A 144 17.80 -3.69 3.80
CA TYR A 144 17.94 -2.44 4.54
C TYR A 144 17.09 -1.34 3.90
N PRO A 145 16.76 -0.25 4.63
CA PRO A 145 16.02 0.88 4.06
C PRO A 145 16.62 1.39 2.74
N GLU A 146 17.95 1.42 2.63
CA GLU A 146 18.68 1.84 1.44
C GLU A 146 18.42 0.96 0.22
N ASP A 147 18.22 -0.35 0.42
CA ASP A 147 17.91 -1.29 -0.66
C ASP A 147 16.50 -1.07 -1.21
N ILE A 148 15.55 -0.73 -0.33
CA ILE A 148 14.16 -0.46 -0.68
C ILE A 148 14.04 0.88 -1.43
N MET A 149 14.85 1.86 -1.03
CA MET A 149 14.73 3.26 -1.47
C MET A 149 15.53 3.60 -2.73
N LYS A 150 16.00 2.60 -3.47
CA LYS A 150 16.90 2.79 -4.61
C LYS A 150 16.34 3.67 -5.73
N GLU A 151 15.03 3.61 -5.96
CA GLU A 151 14.35 4.36 -7.03
C GLU A 151 13.64 5.62 -6.54
N MET A 152 13.18 5.63 -5.28
CA MET A 152 12.44 6.75 -4.71
C MET A 152 12.89 6.98 -3.27
N LEU A 153 13.48 8.15 -3.04
CA LEU A 153 13.97 8.56 -1.73
C LEU A 153 12.83 9.13 -0.90
N LEU A 154 12.59 8.53 0.27
CA LEU A 154 11.75 9.08 1.33
C LEU A 154 12.46 10.23 2.03
N SER A 155 11.68 11.24 2.41
CA SER A 155 12.09 12.30 3.34
C SER A 155 12.30 11.75 4.75
N ALA A 156 12.96 12.54 5.61
CA ALA A 156 13.17 12.17 7.01
C ALA A 156 11.84 11.87 7.74
N ASP A 157 10.80 12.67 7.50
CA ASP A 157 9.50 12.54 8.17
C ASP A 157 8.72 11.30 7.68
N GLU A 158 8.80 10.98 6.39
CA GLU A 158 8.20 9.75 5.84
C GLU A 158 8.92 8.49 6.38
N ALA A 159 10.26 8.50 6.43
CA ALA A 159 11.03 7.41 7.02
C ALA A 159 10.76 7.26 8.52
N PHE A 160 10.59 8.38 9.23
CA PHE A 160 10.20 8.37 10.64
C PHE A 160 8.86 7.69 10.86
N HIS A 161 7.86 8.00 10.02
CA HIS A 161 6.55 7.35 10.09
C HIS A 161 6.64 5.83 9.90
N VAL A 162 7.42 5.35 8.92
CA VAL A 162 7.65 3.90 8.76
C VAL A 162 8.31 3.30 10.01
N GLY A 163 9.26 4.02 10.61
CA GLY A 163 9.87 3.63 11.89
C GLY A 163 8.87 3.53 13.04
N LEU A 164 7.93 4.48 13.15
CA LEU A 164 6.88 4.46 14.16
C LEU A 164 5.94 3.26 14.00
N VAL A 165 5.54 2.95 12.77
CA VAL A 165 4.71 1.77 12.47
C VAL A 165 5.45 0.50 12.87
N ALA A 166 6.73 0.36 12.50
CA ALA A 166 7.56 -0.77 12.91
C ALA A 166 7.70 -0.88 14.44
N TYR A 167 7.83 0.26 15.13
CA TYR A 167 7.92 0.31 16.58
C TYR A 167 6.63 -0.16 17.25
N ASN A 168 5.47 0.27 16.74
CA ASN A 168 4.15 -0.12 17.22
C ASN A 168 3.84 -1.61 16.96
N GLU A 169 4.45 -2.21 15.93
CA GLU A 169 4.38 -3.65 15.65
C GLU A 169 5.41 -4.49 16.45
N ASP A 170 6.09 -3.90 17.44
CA ASP A 170 7.17 -4.52 18.23
C ASP A 170 8.38 -5.01 17.39
N LYS A 171 8.56 -4.47 16.18
CA LYS A 171 9.66 -4.80 15.26
C LYS A 171 10.84 -3.87 15.47
N PHE A 172 11.36 -3.82 16.70
CA PHE A 172 12.34 -2.82 17.15
C PHE A 172 13.63 -2.76 16.32
N GLN A 173 14.11 -3.87 15.76
CA GLN A 173 15.28 -3.87 14.87
C GLN A 173 15.01 -3.08 13.58
N HIS A 174 13.84 -3.28 12.96
CA HIS A 174 13.44 -2.57 11.75
C HIS A 174 13.14 -1.11 12.06
N ALA A 175 12.44 -0.85 13.17
CA ALA A 175 12.18 0.52 13.66
C ALA A 175 13.49 1.30 13.82
N PHE A 176 14.50 0.71 14.45
CA PHE A 176 15.82 1.31 14.59
C PHE A 176 16.48 1.67 13.25
N LEU A 177 16.42 0.78 12.25
CA LEU A 177 16.99 1.06 10.92
C LEU A 177 16.28 2.24 10.25
N TRP A 178 14.95 2.31 10.32
CA TRP A 178 14.16 3.42 9.75
C TRP A 178 14.40 4.74 10.49
N PHE A 179 14.49 4.72 11.82
CA PHE A 179 14.82 5.93 12.59
C PHE A 179 16.24 6.41 12.34
N TRP A 180 17.21 5.49 12.20
CA TRP A 180 18.57 5.86 11.83
C TRP A 180 18.60 6.45 10.41
N TYR A 181 17.93 5.81 9.45
CA TYR A 181 17.81 6.35 8.11
C TYR A 181 17.21 7.76 8.11
N SER A 182 16.14 7.98 8.88
CA SER A 182 15.52 9.30 9.07
C SER A 182 16.49 10.33 9.66
N LEU A 183 17.27 9.94 10.68
CA LEU A 183 18.29 10.79 11.32
C LEU A 183 19.36 11.25 10.32
N ASP A 184 19.83 10.38 9.41
CA ASP A 184 20.79 10.74 8.36
C ASP A 184 20.24 11.73 7.33
N LYS A 185 18.91 11.76 7.15
CA LYS A 185 18.21 12.60 6.18
C LYS A 185 17.57 13.85 6.77
N LEU A 186 17.82 14.16 8.03
CA LEU A 186 17.28 15.36 8.66
C LEU A 186 17.70 16.63 7.92
N THR A 187 16.73 17.53 7.73
CA THR A 187 16.93 18.85 7.15
C THR A 187 16.30 19.93 8.03
N GLU A 188 16.63 21.19 7.81
CA GLU A 188 16.04 22.32 8.56
C GLU A 188 14.51 22.45 8.36
N TYR A 189 13.96 21.85 7.29
CA TYR A 189 12.53 21.85 6.99
C TYR A 189 11.79 20.62 7.53
N SER A 190 12.48 19.69 8.18
CA SER A 190 11.88 18.49 8.74
C SER A 190 10.99 18.85 9.93
N THR A 191 9.81 18.23 10.01
CA THR A 191 8.90 18.42 11.14
C THR A 191 9.39 17.72 12.40
N THR A 192 10.10 16.61 12.22
CA THR A 192 10.70 15.80 13.30
C THR A 192 11.99 16.42 13.82
N THR A 193 12.17 16.41 15.14
CA THR A 193 13.37 16.97 15.77
C THR A 193 14.44 15.90 15.97
N GLU A 194 15.71 16.30 15.92
CA GLU A 194 16.85 15.40 16.20
C GLU A 194 16.74 14.75 17.60
N LYS A 195 16.29 15.53 18.60
CA LYS A 195 16.06 15.04 19.98
C LYS A 195 15.04 13.91 20.01
N GLU A 196 13.93 14.06 19.29
CA GLU A 196 12.86 13.07 19.23
C GLU A 196 13.32 11.78 18.54
N LEU A 197 13.97 11.89 17.38
CA LEU A 197 14.51 10.73 16.67
C LEU A 197 15.52 9.95 17.52
N LEU A 198 16.44 10.64 18.19
CA LEU A 198 17.42 10.01 19.07
C LEU A 198 16.74 9.22 20.20
N LEU A 199 15.66 9.73 20.80
CA LEU A 199 14.91 9.01 21.83
C LEU A 199 14.34 7.68 21.28
N TYR A 200 13.74 7.71 20.08
CA TYR A 200 13.22 6.50 19.43
C TYR A 200 14.32 5.52 19.01
N VAL A 201 15.45 6.01 18.51
CA VAL A 201 16.63 5.20 18.19
C VAL A 201 17.17 4.50 19.45
N ILE A 202 17.33 5.23 20.55
CA ILE A 202 17.80 4.67 21.84
C ILE A 202 16.81 3.64 22.37
N SER A 203 15.51 3.96 22.36
CA SER A 203 14.46 3.05 22.82
C SER A 203 14.45 1.76 22.02
N SER A 204 14.47 1.87 20.69
CA SER A 204 14.50 0.71 19.78
C SER A 204 15.74 -0.15 20.03
N ALA A 205 16.92 0.46 20.13
CA ALA A 205 18.19 -0.21 20.43
C ALA A 205 18.15 -0.96 21.77
N TYR A 206 17.52 -0.37 22.79
CA TYR A 206 17.32 -1.03 24.08
C TYR A 206 16.39 -2.25 23.94
N HIS A 207 15.26 -2.11 23.25
CA HIS A 207 14.26 -3.17 23.12
C HIS A 207 14.74 -4.41 22.34
N PHE A 208 15.53 -4.24 21.27
CA PHE A 208 16.13 -5.42 20.60
C PHE A 208 17.44 -5.91 21.25
N GLY A 209 17.85 -5.31 22.37
CA GLY A 209 18.94 -5.81 23.22
C GLY A 209 20.34 -5.29 22.89
N SER A 210 20.48 -4.30 22.00
CA SER A 210 21.78 -3.68 21.70
C SER A 210 22.09 -2.51 22.64
N LEU A 211 22.47 -2.86 23.87
CA LEU A 211 22.91 -1.89 24.88
C LEU A 211 24.06 -0.98 24.42
N PRO A 212 25.11 -1.45 23.71
CA PRO A 212 26.19 -0.58 23.24
C PRO A 212 25.71 0.55 22.33
N VAL A 213 24.75 0.26 21.44
CA VAL A 213 24.16 1.24 20.53
C VAL A 213 23.28 2.23 21.28
N ALA A 214 22.44 1.74 22.19
CA ALA A 214 21.64 2.59 23.06
C ALA A 214 22.51 3.57 23.86
N ILE A 215 23.63 3.09 24.41
CA ILE A 215 24.61 3.94 25.14
C ILE A 215 25.25 4.97 24.20
N TYR A 216 25.60 4.59 22.97
CA TYR A 216 26.20 5.50 21.99
C TYR A 216 25.28 6.67 21.67
N PHE A 217 24.03 6.40 21.28
CA PHE A 217 23.07 7.46 20.96
C PHE A 217 22.62 8.24 22.20
N ASN A 218 22.54 7.62 23.37
CA ASN A 218 22.25 8.34 24.61
C ASN A 218 23.36 9.35 24.97
N LYS A 219 24.64 9.03 24.71
CA LYS A 219 25.74 10.01 24.82
C LYS A 219 25.61 11.14 23.81
N GLN A 220 25.21 10.86 22.57
CA GLN A 220 24.94 11.91 21.58
C GLN A 220 23.81 12.84 22.04
N LEU A 221 22.72 12.26 22.55
CA LEU A 221 21.58 13.00 23.09
C LEU A 221 21.98 13.91 24.27
N LEU A 222 22.86 13.42 25.16
CA LEU A 222 23.39 14.22 26.27
C LEU A 222 24.33 15.36 25.81
N ASN A 223 24.97 15.24 24.64
CA ASN A 223 25.75 16.34 24.07
C ASN A 223 24.86 17.48 23.57
N LEU A 224 23.62 17.18 23.14
CA LEU A 224 22.64 18.19 22.72
C LEU A 224 22.07 18.94 23.93
N ASP A 225 21.74 18.24 25.02
CA ASP A 225 21.28 18.84 26.28
C ASP A 225 22.03 18.25 27.48
N PRO A 226 23.17 18.85 27.87
CA PRO A 226 23.96 18.37 29.00
C PRO A 226 23.27 18.53 30.36
N THR A 227 22.21 19.33 30.45
CA THR A 227 21.53 19.67 31.69
C THR A 227 20.39 18.73 32.05
N ASP A 228 19.93 17.94 31.09
CA ASP A 228 18.82 16.99 31.25
C ASP A 228 19.20 15.86 32.23
N TYR A 229 18.56 15.88 33.41
CA TYR A 229 18.77 14.88 34.45
C TYR A 229 18.23 13.51 34.04
N GLU A 230 17.13 13.46 33.29
CA GLU A 230 16.48 12.20 32.92
C GLU A 230 17.35 11.39 31.96
N ILE A 231 17.92 12.05 30.95
CA ILE A 231 18.85 11.42 30.00
C ILE A 231 20.07 10.87 30.74
N ARG A 232 20.61 11.62 31.71
CA ARG A 232 21.77 11.19 32.51
C ARG A 232 21.45 9.99 33.40
N ASP A 233 20.27 9.95 34.02
CA ASP A 233 19.85 8.78 34.81
C ASP A 233 19.65 7.55 33.91
N GLN A 234 19.05 7.71 32.74
CA GLN A 234 18.93 6.65 31.74
C GLN A 234 20.30 6.09 31.34
N LEU A 235 21.29 6.94 31.05
CA LEU A 235 22.66 6.51 30.74
C LEU A 235 23.26 5.67 31.87
N ASN A 236 23.11 6.14 33.12
CA ASN A 236 23.63 5.43 34.29
C ASN A 236 22.96 4.06 34.47
N ARG A 237 21.66 3.94 34.17
CA ARG A 237 20.96 2.64 34.15
C ARG A 237 21.53 1.74 33.06
N LEU A 238 21.67 2.22 31.82
CA LEU A 238 22.20 1.44 30.70
C LEU A 238 23.63 0.93 30.97
N LEU A 239 24.50 1.78 31.54
CA LEU A 239 25.87 1.43 31.91
C LEU A 239 25.95 0.35 32.99
N ARG A 240 24.98 0.28 33.91
CA ARG A 240 24.91 -0.80 34.93
C ARG A 240 24.61 -2.16 34.30
N PHE A 241 23.83 -2.19 33.22
CA PHE A 241 23.46 -3.41 32.51
C PHE A 241 24.48 -3.84 31.45
N GLN A 242 25.54 -3.06 31.22
CA GLN A 242 26.58 -3.36 30.24
C GLN A 242 27.42 -4.59 30.66
N ARG A 243 26.95 -5.81 30.35
CA ARG A 243 27.74 -7.06 30.46
C ARG A 243 27.73 -7.88 29.16
N LYS A 244 28.94 -8.07 28.62
CA LYS A 244 29.52 -9.09 27.70
C LYS A 244 28.79 -9.62 26.46
N SER A 245 27.53 -9.33 26.20
CA SER A 245 26.89 -9.70 24.93
C SER A 245 26.84 -8.49 23.99
N ASN A 246 27.59 -8.57 22.89
CA ASN A 246 27.42 -7.75 21.69
C ASN A 246 26.53 -8.53 20.72
N PRO A 247 25.19 -8.42 20.77
CA PRO A 247 24.38 -8.89 19.67
C PRO A 247 24.74 -8.07 18.42
N ASP A 248 24.87 -8.76 17.29
CA ASP A 248 25.15 -8.12 16.01
C ASP A 248 23.94 -7.30 15.58
N ILE A 249 24.13 -5.99 15.46
CA ILE A 249 23.12 -4.99 15.13
C ILE A 249 22.63 -5.16 13.69
N PHE A 250 23.51 -5.66 12.81
CA PHE A 250 23.24 -5.75 11.39
C PHE A 250 22.69 -7.12 10.98
N THR A 251 22.82 -8.16 11.82
CA THR A 251 22.20 -9.45 11.53
C THR A 251 20.71 -9.41 11.85
N LEU A 252 19.90 -9.02 10.86
CA LEU A 252 18.44 -9.15 10.88
C LEU A 252 18.04 -10.59 11.24
N ASN A 253 17.04 -10.73 12.12
CA ASN A 253 16.55 -11.96 12.77
C ASN A 253 16.99 -13.29 12.10
N LYS A 254 17.71 -14.13 12.85
CA LYS A 254 18.22 -15.42 12.35
C LYS A 254 17.13 -16.47 12.14
N GLU A 255 16.00 -16.33 12.84
CA GLU A 255 14.88 -17.28 12.74
C GLU A 255 13.97 -16.91 11.58
N SER A 256 14.29 -17.43 10.39
CA SER A 256 13.35 -17.43 9.27
C SER A 256 12.56 -18.72 9.22
N ARG A 257 11.24 -18.63 9.08
CA ARG A 257 10.37 -19.77 8.78
C ARG A 257 10.69 -20.28 7.37
N SER A 258 10.18 -21.46 7.03
CA SER A 258 10.38 -22.05 5.70
C SER A 258 9.88 -21.13 4.59
N TYR A 259 8.80 -20.38 4.85
CA TYR A 259 8.20 -19.43 3.92
C TYR A 259 9.21 -18.35 3.48
N GLU A 260 9.86 -17.63 4.40
CA GLU A 260 10.76 -16.53 4.02
C GLU A 260 12.03 -17.07 3.34
N LYS A 261 12.53 -18.23 3.77
CA LYS A 261 13.67 -18.90 3.11
C LYS A 261 13.36 -19.29 1.66
N LEU A 262 12.15 -19.75 1.38
CA LEU A 262 11.70 -20.07 0.03
C LEU A 262 11.56 -18.83 -0.84
N CYS A 263 11.04 -17.74 -0.29
CA CYS A 263 10.94 -16.47 -1.02
C CYS A 263 12.30 -15.91 -1.43
N ARG A 264 13.32 -16.08 -0.58
CA ARG A 264 14.72 -15.72 -0.89
C ARG A 264 15.45 -16.72 -1.78
N GLY A 265 14.88 -17.91 -1.99
CA GLY A 265 15.55 -19.01 -2.70
C GLY A 265 16.69 -19.67 -1.92
N GLU A 266 16.75 -19.47 -0.59
CA GLU A 266 17.72 -20.12 0.30
C GLU A 266 17.38 -21.59 0.58
N LEU A 267 16.10 -21.96 0.41
CA LEU A 267 15.58 -23.30 0.64
C LEU A 267 15.08 -23.89 -0.68
N ASP A 268 15.63 -25.03 -1.06
CA ASP A 268 15.09 -25.87 -2.13
C ASP A 268 15.29 -27.33 -1.71
N LYS A 269 14.20 -28.03 -1.37
CA LYS A 269 14.26 -29.45 -0.98
C LYS A 269 14.34 -30.39 -2.18
N ARG A 270 14.43 -29.89 -3.42
CA ARG A 270 14.68 -30.72 -4.61
C ARG A 270 16.10 -31.25 -4.59
N THR A 271 16.26 -32.53 -4.26
CA THR A 271 17.56 -33.20 -4.35
C THR A 271 18.02 -33.32 -5.81
N PHE A 272 19.33 -33.42 -6.07
CA PHE A 272 19.85 -33.64 -7.43
C PHE A 272 19.24 -34.86 -8.13
N LYS A 273 18.94 -35.93 -7.37
CA LYS A 273 18.25 -37.12 -7.89
C LYS A 273 16.83 -36.79 -8.35
N ARG A 274 16.11 -35.99 -7.56
CA ARG A 274 14.73 -35.54 -7.85
C ARG A 274 14.71 -34.59 -9.04
N GLN A 275 15.61 -33.61 -9.08
CA GLN A 275 15.77 -32.68 -10.21
C GLN A 275 16.03 -33.41 -11.54
N ARG A 276 16.82 -34.49 -11.54
CA ARG A 276 17.05 -35.33 -12.74
C ARG A 276 15.82 -36.13 -13.17
N ALA A 277 14.89 -36.39 -12.26
CA ALA A 277 13.63 -37.09 -12.55
C ALA A 277 12.53 -36.13 -13.03
N LEU A 278 12.66 -34.83 -12.76
CA LEU A 278 11.78 -33.80 -13.31
C LEU A 278 11.94 -33.79 -14.84
N SER A 279 10.79 -33.79 -15.54
CA SER A 279 10.76 -33.90 -16.99
C SER A 279 9.84 -32.83 -17.59
N CYS A 280 10.27 -32.31 -18.74
CA CYS A 280 9.44 -31.47 -19.60
C CYS A 280 8.94 -32.34 -20.76
N ARG A 281 7.63 -32.32 -21.02
CA ARG A 281 6.99 -33.15 -22.05
C ARG A 281 5.84 -32.42 -22.74
N TYR A 282 5.54 -32.86 -23.95
CA TYR A 282 4.29 -32.52 -24.62
C TYR A 282 3.22 -33.52 -24.20
N SER A 283 2.15 -33.03 -23.59
CA SER A 283 1.08 -33.83 -23.01
C SER A 283 -0.22 -33.62 -23.76
N THR A 284 -0.93 -34.70 -24.06
CA THR A 284 -2.26 -34.65 -24.68
C THR A 284 -3.37 -34.63 -23.62
N GLY A 285 -3.02 -34.47 -22.34
CA GLY A 285 -3.99 -34.43 -21.23
C GLY A 285 -4.81 -35.71 -21.12
N GLY A 286 -4.16 -36.87 -21.28
CA GLY A 286 -4.83 -38.18 -21.23
C GLY A 286 -5.63 -38.52 -22.50
N GLY A 287 -5.20 -38.03 -23.67
CA GLY A 287 -5.87 -38.30 -24.95
C GLY A 287 -7.02 -37.34 -25.26
N ASN A 288 -7.03 -36.14 -24.66
CA ASN A 288 -8.03 -35.13 -24.97
C ASN A 288 -7.95 -34.75 -26.46
N PRO A 289 -9.03 -34.89 -27.25
CA PRO A 289 -9.01 -34.60 -28.69
C PRO A 289 -8.56 -33.17 -29.01
N ARG A 290 -8.81 -32.20 -28.12
CA ARG A 290 -8.40 -30.80 -28.31
C ARG A 290 -6.90 -30.58 -28.16
N LEU A 291 -6.18 -31.49 -27.51
CA LEU A 291 -4.74 -31.41 -27.26
C LEU A 291 -3.94 -32.43 -28.09
N MET A 292 -4.57 -33.10 -29.07
CA MET A 292 -3.87 -34.06 -29.94
C MET A 292 -2.95 -33.37 -30.95
N TYR A 293 -3.40 -32.25 -31.53
CA TYR A 293 -2.64 -31.51 -32.55
C TYR A 293 -1.78 -30.38 -31.93
N PRO A 294 -2.30 -29.59 -30.97
CA PRO A 294 -1.48 -28.74 -30.11
C PRO A 294 -1.37 -29.34 -28.70
N PRO A 295 -0.42 -30.26 -28.43
CA PRO A 295 -0.22 -30.78 -27.09
C PRO A 295 0.27 -29.67 -26.15
N VAL A 296 -0.17 -29.73 -24.89
CA VAL A 296 0.25 -28.74 -23.89
C VAL A 296 1.69 -29.02 -23.45
N LYS A 297 2.46 -27.95 -23.27
CA LYS A 297 3.82 -28.01 -22.72
C LYS A 297 3.74 -28.18 -21.21
N GLU A 298 4.10 -29.35 -20.72
CA GLU A 298 4.01 -29.74 -19.31
C GLU A 298 5.42 -29.87 -18.72
N GLU A 299 5.67 -29.25 -17.56
CA GLU A 299 6.90 -29.35 -16.77
C GLU A 299 6.54 -29.79 -15.35
N VAL A 300 7.17 -30.87 -14.88
CA VAL A 300 7.00 -31.33 -13.49
C VAL A 300 7.95 -30.54 -12.60
N GLU A 301 7.43 -29.73 -11.70
CA GLU A 301 8.22 -28.95 -10.73
C GLU A 301 8.46 -29.73 -9.43
N TRP A 302 7.53 -30.62 -9.09
CA TRP A 302 7.61 -31.56 -7.96
C TRP A 302 6.75 -32.80 -8.26
N ASP A 303 7.24 -33.98 -7.90
CA ASP A 303 6.64 -35.28 -8.20
C ASP A 303 5.57 -35.72 -7.18
N GLU A 304 5.78 -35.49 -5.88
CA GLU A 304 4.85 -35.96 -4.84
C GLU A 304 4.74 -34.96 -3.67
N PRO A 305 3.61 -34.25 -3.52
CA PRO A 305 2.43 -34.24 -4.40
C PRO A 305 2.74 -33.59 -5.77
N PRO A 306 2.09 -33.99 -6.88
CA PRO A 306 2.44 -33.47 -8.20
C PRO A 306 2.18 -31.97 -8.31
N ILE A 307 3.25 -31.19 -8.54
CA ILE A 307 3.18 -29.77 -8.89
C ILE A 307 3.65 -29.64 -10.34
N ILE A 308 2.74 -29.21 -11.20
CA ILE A 308 2.94 -29.20 -12.64
C ILE A 308 2.80 -27.77 -13.15
N ARG A 309 3.80 -27.32 -13.89
CA ARG A 309 3.74 -26.06 -14.64
C ARG A 309 3.37 -26.37 -16.08
N TYR A 310 2.35 -25.69 -16.57
CA TYR A 310 1.99 -25.68 -17.97
C TYR A 310 2.43 -24.37 -18.60
N HIS A 311 3.21 -24.46 -19.67
CA HIS A 311 3.72 -23.30 -20.39
C HIS A 311 2.78 -22.89 -21.52
N ASP A 312 2.76 -21.60 -21.82
CA ASP A 312 2.07 -21.01 -22.96
C ASP A 312 0.57 -21.36 -23.03
N ILE A 313 -0.11 -21.45 -21.88
CA ILE A 313 -1.56 -21.70 -21.83
C ILE A 313 -2.32 -20.51 -22.41
N ILE A 314 -1.83 -19.30 -22.16
CA ILE A 314 -2.44 -18.07 -22.61
C ILE A 314 -1.50 -17.43 -23.64
N SER A 315 -2.00 -17.19 -24.84
CA SER A 315 -1.22 -16.54 -25.90
C SER A 315 -0.94 -15.08 -25.56
N ASP A 316 0.11 -14.49 -26.15
CA ASP A 316 0.39 -13.06 -25.98
C ASP A 316 -0.82 -12.18 -26.33
N ARG A 317 -1.64 -12.55 -27.33
CA ARG A 317 -2.84 -11.80 -27.68
C ARG A 317 -3.94 -11.89 -26.64
N GLU A 318 -4.18 -13.07 -26.06
CA GLU A 318 -5.15 -13.24 -24.98
C GLU A 318 -4.66 -12.58 -23.70
N ILE A 319 -3.35 -12.64 -23.43
CA ILE A 319 -2.67 -11.85 -22.40
C ILE A 319 -2.91 -10.36 -22.68
N GLU A 320 -2.77 -9.86 -23.90
CA GLU A 320 -3.07 -8.45 -24.25
C GLU A 320 -4.55 -8.11 -24.10
N ILE A 321 -5.49 -9.03 -24.36
CA ILE A 321 -6.92 -8.79 -24.11
C ILE A 321 -7.21 -8.75 -22.61
N LEU A 322 -6.68 -9.70 -21.84
CA LEU A 322 -6.76 -9.70 -20.38
C LEU A 322 -6.11 -8.43 -19.82
N LYS A 323 -4.91 -8.05 -20.28
CA LYS A 323 -4.26 -6.77 -19.97
C LYS A 323 -5.10 -5.58 -20.37
N ASN A 324 -5.80 -5.62 -21.51
CA ASN A 324 -6.61 -4.50 -21.99
C ASN A 324 -7.86 -4.28 -21.13
N ILE A 325 -8.44 -5.36 -20.62
CA ILE A 325 -9.55 -5.31 -19.65
C ILE A 325 -9.00 -4.95 -18.26
N SER A 326 -7.78 -5.38 -17.94
CA SER A 326 -7.07 -5.16 -16.66
C SER A 326 -5.99 -4.07 -16.78
N ARG A 327 -6.21 -3.05 -17.61
CA ARG A 327 -5.20 -2.03 -17.97
C ARG A 327 -4.81 -1.27 -16.70
N PRO A 328 -3.62 -1.50 -16.09
CA PRO A 328 -2.34 -1.68 -16.77
C PRO A 328 -1.39 -2.77 -16.15
N LEU A 329 -0.41 -3.28 -16.92
CA LEU A 329 0.85 -3.95 -16.45
C LEU A 329 0.88 -5.48 -16.16
N MET A 330 0.66 -6.38 -17.14
CA MET A 330 1.30 -7.72 -17.03
C MET A 330 2.73 -7.70 -17.61
N ASN A 331 3.73 -7.71 -16.73
CA ASN A 331 5.15 -7.81 -17.05
C ASN A 331 5.75 -9.08 -16.45
N ASP A 332 6.98 -9.42 -16.86
CA ASP A 332 7.78 -10.39 -16.11
C ASP A 332 8.11 -9.80 -14.73
N VAL A 333 8.11 -10.65 -13.70
CA VAL A 333 8.54 -10.27 -12.36
C VAL A 333 10.04 -10.50 -12.30
N GLU A 334 10.81 -9.43 -12.13
CA GLU A 334 12.27 -9.52 -12.09
C GLU A 334 12.73 -10.18 -10.79
N ILE A 335 12.17 -9.74 -9.66
CA ILE A 335 12.57 -10.21 -8.32
C ILE A 335 11.33 -10.44 -7.44
N GLY A 336 11.28 -11.62 -6.81
CA GLY A 336 10.23 -12.01 -5.87
C GLY A 336 9.02 -12.65 -6.56
N GLY A 337 7.85 -12.60 -5.91
CA GLY A 337 6.60 -13.07 -6.50
C GLY A 337 6.47 -14.59 -6.69
N ALA A 338 7.35 -15.42 -6.11
CA ALA A 338 7.21 -16.88 -6.20
C ALA A 338 5.93 -17.39 -5.52
N THR A 339 5.37 -18.49 -6.00
CA THR A 339 4.38 -19.27 -5.24
C THR A 339 5.13 -20.39 -4.52
N VAL A 340 5.12 -20.36 -3.20
CA VAL A 340 5.93 -21.24 -2.34
C VAL A 340 5.05 -22.24 -1.61
N PHE A 341 5.60 -23.44 -1.41
CA PHE A 341 4.99 -24.54 -0.66
C PHE A 341 5.86 -24.85 0.57
N PRO A 342 5.57 -24.22 1.74
CA PRO A 342 6.47 -24.24 2.89
C PRO A 342 6.77 -25.63 3.46
N ASP A 343 5.79 -26.53 3.44
CA ASP A 343 5.89 -27.86 4.04
C ASP A 343 6.87 -28.75 3.24
N ILE A 344 6.68 -28.81 1.92
CA ILE A 344 7.57 -29.55 1.02
C ILE A 344 8.83 -28.78 0.61
N GLY A 345 8.92 -27.48 0.90
CA GLY A 345 10.12 -26.69 0.66
C GLY A 345 10.43 -26.44 -0.82
N VAL A 346 9.40 -26.15 -1.62
CA VAL A 346 9.52 -25.85 -3.06
C VAL A 346 8.99 -24.46 -3.36
N ALA A 347 9.67 -23.74 -4.27
CA ALA A 347 9.25 -22.44 -4.76
C ALA A 347 9.09 -22.49 -6.28
N THR A 348 7.92 -22.10 -6.77
CA THR A 348 7.64 -21.95 -8.20
C THR A 348 7.72 -20.47 -8.56
N ARG A 349 8.70 -20.10 -9.40
CA ARG A 349 8.86 -18.72 -9.84
C ARG A 349 7.74 -18.33 -10.82
N PRO A 350 7.27 -17.07 -10.80
CA PRO A 350 6.31 -16.59 -11.78
C PRO A 350 6.94 -16.63 -13.18
N LYS A 351 6.15 -17.05 -14.17
CA LYS A 351 6.55 -17.03 -15.59
C LYS A 351 5.36 -16.58 -16.40
N LYS A 352 5.53 -15.54 -17.21
CA LYS A 352 4.46 -14.99 -18.06
C LYS A 352 3.82 -16.09 -18.92
N GLY A 353 2.47 -16.08 -18.99
CA GLY A 353 1.68 -17.01 -19.80
C GLY A 353 1.65 -18.46 -19.32
N SER A 354 2.32 -18.77 -18.20
CA SER A 354 2.31 -20.10 -17.59
C SER A 354 1.25 -20.22 -16.50
N ALA A 355 0.74 -21.42 -16.27
CA ALA A 355 -0.05 -21.75 -15.09
C ALA A 355 0.66 -22.82 -14.26
N VAL A 356 0.51 -22.74 -12.95
CA VAL A 356 0.95 -23.79 -12.03
C VAL A 356 -0.30 -24.49 -11.50
N PHE A 357 -0.29 -25.81 -11.51
CA PHE A 357 -1.41 -26.65 -11.12
C PHE A 357 -0.96 -27.70 -10.11
N TRP A 358 -1.78 -27.90 -9.09
CA TRP A 358 -1.64 -28.92 -8.07
C TRP A 358 -3.04 -29.27 -7.51
N TYR A 359 -3.14 -30.39 -6.81
CA TYR A 359 -4.36 -30.78 -6.12
C TYR A 359 -4.26 -30.41 -4.65
N ASN A 360 -5.23 -29.66 -4.12
CA ASN A 360 -5.26 -29.34 -2.68
C ASN A 360 -5.80 -30.48 -1.80
N LEU A 361 -6.34 -31.53 -2.44
CA LEU A 361 -6.97 -32.68 -1.79
C LEU A 361 -6.32 -33.97 -2.26
N HIS A 362 -6.21 -34.93 -1.34
CA HIS A 362 -6.01 -36.35 -1.63
C HIS A 362 -7.17 -36.91 -2.47
N LYS A 363 -7.03 -38.13 -3.02
CA LYS A 363 -8.12 -38.76 -3.79
C LYS A 363 -9.30 -39.17 -2.91
N ASN A 364 -9.07 -39.39 -1.63
CA ASN A 364 -10.12 -39.62 -0.63
C ASN A 364 -10.94 -38.34 -0.28
N GLY A 365 -10.53 -37.16 -0.79
CA GLY A 365 -11.18 -35.87 -0.54
C GLY A 365 -10.64 -35.09 0.67
N GLU A 366 -9.68 -35.64 1.42
CA GLU A 366 -9.06 -34.95 2.55
C GLU A 366 -8.02 -33.91 2.10
N LEU A 367 -7.80 -32.89 2.94
CA LEU A 367 -6.83 -31.81 2.67
C LEU A 367 -5.40 -32.34 2.67
N ASP A 368 -4.66 -32.10 1.58
CA ASP A 368 -3.23 -32.38 1.53
C ASP A 368 -2.43 -31.20 2.07
N LEU A 369 -1.99 -31.30 3.33
CA LEU A 369 -1.19 -30.26 4.00
C LEU A 369 0.14 -29.97 3.30
N ASN A 370 0.69 -30.91 2.51
CA ASN A 370 1.92 -30.70 1.75
C ASN A 370 1.76 -29.67 0.63
N THR A 371 0.51 -29.42 0.22
CA THR A 371 0.16 -28.46 -0.85
C THR A 371 -0.24 -27.09 -0.32
N ARG A 372 -0.14 -26.88 1.01
CA ARG A 372 -0.28 -25.55 1.61
C ARG A 372 0.72 -24.61 0.95
N HIS A 373 0.22 -23.51 0.43
CA HIS A 373 0.99 -22.58 -0.39
C HIS A 373 0.72 -21.13 -0.02
N ALA A 374 1.66 -20.27 -0.38
CA ALA A 374 1.55 -18.82 -0.22
C ALA A 374 2.27 -18.12 -1.39
N GLY A 375 1.85 -16.89 -1.68
CA GLY A 375 2.58 -16.02 -2.60
C GLY A 375 3.63 -15.21 -1.85
N CYS A 376 4.86 -15.23 -2.33
CA CYS A 376 5.89 -14.28 -1.91
C CYS A 376 5.56 -12.89 -2.42
N PRO A 377 5.86 -11.82 -1.65
CA PRO A 377 5.70 -10.46 -2.14
C PRO A 377 6.57 -10.22 -3.38
N VAL A 378 6.13 -9.34 -4.26
CA VAL A 378 6.94 -8.88 -5.37
C VAL A 378 7.91 -7.81 -4.86
N LEU A 379 9.19 -7.93 -5.19
CA LEU A 379 10.18 -6.90 -4.88
C LEU A 379 10.32 -5.90 -6.01
N VAL A 380 10.44 -6.40 -7.25
CA VAL A 380 10.61 -5.59 -8.45
C VAL A 380 9.71 -6.13 -9.56
N GLY A 381 8.96 -5.23 -10.18
CA GLY A 381 7.98 -5.54 -11.21
C GLY A 381 6.56 -5.73 -10.67
N ASN A 382 5.67 -6.28 -11.51
CA ASN A 382 4.26 -6.48 -11.18
C ASN A 382 3.86 -7.92 -11.45
N LYS A 383 3.17 -8.57 -10.49
CA LYS A 383 2.67 -9.94 -10.63
C LYS A 383 1.15 -9.94 -10.63
N TRP A 384 0.57 -10.40 -11.74
CA TRP A 384 -0.86 -10.68 -11.84
C TRP A 384 -1.13 -12.17 -11.78
N VAL A 385 -2.16 -12.56 -11.04
CA VAL A 385 -2.54 -13.96 -10.86
C VAL A 385 -4.04 -14.09 -11.08
N ALA A 386 -4.42 -15.05 -11.91
CA ALA A 386 -5.80 -15.51 -12.01
C ALA A 386 -5.89 -16.91 -11.38
N ASN A 387 -6.74 -17.04 -10.36
CA ASN A 387 -6.96 -18.33 -9.71
C ASN A 387 -8.21 -18.99 -10.28
N LYS A 388 -8.06 -20.20 -10.83
CA LYS A 388 -9.20 -21.05 -11.22
C LYS A 388 -9.30 -22.23 -10.28
N TRP A 389 -10.33 -22.21 -9.44
CA TRP A 389 -10.68 -23.34 -8.59
C TRP A 389 -11.42 -24.39 -9.41
N ILE A 390 -10.92 -25.63 -9.34
CA ILE A 390 -11.61 -26.81 -9.86
C ILE A 390 -12.06 -27.60 -8.64
N HIS A 391 -13.37 -27.63 -8.42
CA HIS A 391 -13.95 -28.31 -7.26
C HIS A 391 -13.97 -29.83 -7.49
N GLU A 392 -13.85 -30.58 -6.39
CA GLU A 392 -13.88 -32.04 -6.38
C GLU A 392 -15.20 -32.60 -6.91
N PHE A 393 -16.33 -32.00 -6.50
CA PHE A 393 -17.65 -32.42 -6.92
C PHE A 393 -17.82 -32.30 -8.45
N GLY A 394 -18.31 -33.36 -9.10
CA GLY A 394 -18.44 -33.45 -10.55
C GLY A 394 -17.18 -33.93 -11.29
N GLN A 395 -16.14 -34.34 -10.57
CA GLN A 395 -14.90 -34.91 -11.13
C GLN A 395 -14.79 -36.44 -10.94
N GLU A 396 -15.85 -37.12 -10.53
CA GLU A 396 -15.83 -38.54 -10.09
C GLU A 396 -15.28 -39.48 -11.19
N PHE A 397 -15.54 -39.16 -12.46
CA PHE A 397 -15.07 -39.93 -13.60
C PHE A 397 -13.71 -39.48 -14.15
N LYS A 398 -13.25 -38.29 -13.78
CA LYS A 398 -11.97 -37.71 -14.22
C LYS A 398 -10.85 -37.94 -13.20
N ARG A 399 -11.21 -37.96 -11.91
CA ARG A 399 -10.32 -38.22 -10.78
C ARG A 399 -11.06 -39.16 -9.80
N PRO A 400 -11.03 -40.47 -10.04
CA PRO A 400 -11.67 -41.43 -9.16
C PRO A 400 -11.05 -41.42 -7.76
N CYS A 401 -11.89 -41.60 -6.74
CA CYS A 401 -11.44 -41.74 -5.36
C CYS A 401 -10.55 -42.98 -5.19
N SER A 402 -9.57 -42.89 -4.29
CA SER A 402 -8.82 -44.07 -3.87
C SER A 402 -9.62 -44.87 -2.84
N LEU A 403 -9.37 -46.17 -2.77
CA LEU A 403 -9.82 -47.02 -1.67
C LEU A 403 -8.87 -46.94 -0.46
N SER A 404 -7.71 -46.29 -0.61
CA SER A 404 -6.76 -46.02 0.45
C SER A 404 -7.12 -44.72 1.17
N GLU A 405 -7.10 -44.74 2.50
CA GLU A 405 -7.24 -43.53 3.34
C GLU A 405 -6.05 -42.57 3.20
N TRP A 406 -4.94 -43.00 2.59
CA TRP A 406 -3.69 -42.23 2.52
C TRP A 406 -3.34 -41.72 1.12
N GLU A 407 -4.25 -41.84 0.14
CA GLU A 407 -4.03 -41.47 -1.28
C GLU A 407 -5.00 -40.43 -1.81
#